data_AF-A0A7J3VFC5-F1
#
_entry.id   AF-A0A7J3VFC5-F1
#
_cell.length_a   1.000
_cell.length_b   1.000
_cell.length_c   1.000
_cell.angle_alpha   90.00
_cell.angle_beta   90.00
_cell.angle_gamma   90.00
#
_symmetry.space_group_name_H-M   'P 1'
#
loop_
_entity.id
_entity.type
_entity.pdbx_description
1 polymer ?
#
loop_
_entity_poly.entity_id
_entity_poly.type
_entity_poly.pdbx_seq_one_letter_code
_entity_poly.pdbx_strand_id
1 'polypeptide(L)'
;LGDKNWLEISLFVAFSFLAISFQVPSNMLFMGLYILYGFSGVLGMAARSAIMARLTPRKQRGLGYALFFMPGSVIGAITPVVAGYLAELMGFRSIFNIAVVVNFIGLAILRFGVKIE
;
A
#
# COMPACT_ATOMS: atom_id res chain seq x y z
N LEU A 1 9.42 -7.34 17.80
CA LEU A 1 8.23 -7.17 16.93
C LEU A 1 8.36 -8.16 15.79
N GLY A 2 7.38 -9.04 15.57
CA GLY A 2 7.41 -9.94 14.41
C GLY A 2 7.33 -9.15 13.10
N ASP A 3 7.93 -9.68 12.03
CA ASP A 3 7.98 -9.05 10.71
C ASP A 3 6.58 -8.63 10.23
N LYS A 4 5.55 -9.46 10.51
CA LYS A 4 4.14 -9.17 10.22
C LYS A 4 3.62 -7.93 10.95
N ASN A 5 3.80 -7.86 12.27
CA ASN A 5 3.30 -6.73 13.07
C ASN A 5 4.00 -5.42 12.69
N TRP A 6 5.30 -5.47 12.36
CA TRP A 6 6.01 -4.30 11.87
C TRP A 6 5.45 -3.81 10.54
N LEU A 7 5.23 -4.72 9.58
CA LEU A 7 4.63 -4.39 8.29
C LEU A 7 3.24 -3.77 8.45
N GLU A 8 2.39 -4.34 9.32
CA GLU A 8 1.05 -3.82 9.59
C GLU A 8 1.09 -2.41 10.17
N ILE A 9 1.94 -2.17 11.18
CA ILE A 9 2.08 -0.85 11.79
C ILE A 9 2.60 0.17 10.78
N SER A 10 3.65 -0.17 10.02
CA SER A 10 4.20 0.73 9.00
C SER A 10 3.17 1.10 7.93
N LEU A 11 2.39 0.14 7.44
CA LEU A 11 1.33 0.38 6.45
C LEU A 11 0.16 1.17 7.05
N PHE A 12 -0.26 0.86 8.28
CA PHE A 12 -1.33 1.60 8.96
C PHE A 12 -0.96 3.07 9.14
N VAL A 13 0.27 3.34 9.61
CA VAL A 13 0.78 4.71 9.78
C VAL A 13 0.87 5.42 8.43
N ALA A 14 1.40 4.75 7.40
CA ALA A 14 1.47 5.30 6.05
C ALA A 14 0.06 5.69 5.54
N PHE A 15 -0.89 4.77 5.56
CA PHE A 15 -2.24 5.01 5.05
C PHE A 15 -3.00 6.07 5.84
N SER A 16 -2.75 6.17 7.15
CA SER A 16 -3.28 7.25 7.97
C SER A 16 -2.72 8.61 7.55
N PHE A 17 -1.41 8.73 7.30
CA PHE A 17 -0.82 9.97 6.80
C PHE A 17 -1.34 10.33 5.41
N LEU A 18 -1.52 9.35 4.53
CA LEU A 18 -2.11 9.56 3.20
C LEU A 18 -3.54 10.08 3.31
N ALA A 19 -4.36 9.49 4.17
CA ALA A 19 -5.75 9.90 4.40
C ALA A 19 -5.86 11.33 4.93
N ILE A 20 -5.01 11.69 5.90
CA ILE A 20 -4.98 13.05 6.46
C ILE A 20 -4.49 14.05 5.41
N SER A 21 -3.49 13.68 4.61
CA SER A 21 -2.90 14.56 3.59
C SER A 21 -3.97 15.12 2.63
N PHE A 22 -4.86 14.27 2.13
CA PHE A 22 -5.91 14.70 1.18
C PHE A 22 -7.04 15.54 1.78
N GLN A 23 -7.12 15.66 3.10
CA GLN A 23 -8.15 16.43 3.79
C GLN A 23 -7.65 17.81 4.25
N VAL A 24 -6.35 18.05 4.16
CA VAL A 24 -5.74 19.32 4.58
C VAL A 24 -5.73 20.31 3.42
N PRO A 25 -6.33 21.52 3.56
CA PRO A 25 -6.35 22.53 2.51
C PRO A 25 -5.00 23.24 2.28
N SER A 26 -4.02 23.05 3.18
CA SER A 26 -2.69 23.65 3.08
C SER A 26 -1.72 22.77 2.28
N ASN A 27 -1.20 23.32 1.17
CA ASN A 27 -0.24 22.64 0.29
C ASN A 27 1.05 22.20 1.02
N MET A 28 1.53 22.99 1.99
CA MET A 28 2.76 22.67 2.73
C MET A 28 2.56 21.47 3.66
N LEU A 29 1.39 21.39 4.32
CA LEU A 29 1.04 20.26 5.17
C LEU A 29 0.77 18.99 4.36
N PHE A 30 0.12 19.12 3.19
CA PHE A 30 -0.04 18.02 2.24
C PHE A 30 1.33 17.41 1.88
N MET A 31 2.29 18.25 1.50
CA MET A 31 3.62 17.79 1.10
C MET A 31 4.37 17.10 2.24
N GLY A 32 4.33 17.67 3.44
CA GLY A 32 4.94 17.06 4.63
C GLY A 32 4.34 15.69 4.98
N LEU A 33 3.01 15.58 4.97
CA LEU A 33 2.31 14.32 5.23
C LEU A 33 2.55 13.28 4.14
N TYR A 34 2.63 13.71 2.87
CA TYR A 34 2.92 12.82 1.76
C TYR A 34 4.35 12.24 1.82
N ILE A 35 5.32 13.05 2.25
CA ILE A 35 6.69 12.57 2.50
C ILE A 35 6.69 11.55 3.65
N LEU A 36 5.97 11.83 4.74
CA LEU A 36 5.84 10.90 5.88
C LEU A 36 5.15 9.57 5.49
N TYR A 37 4.16 9.63 4.60
CA TYR A 37 3.56 8.45 3.98
C TYR A 37 4.62 7.62 3.24
N GLY A 38 5.41 8.25 2.36
CA GLY A 38 6.47 7.58 1.61
C GLY A 38 7.53 6.96 2.53
N PHE A 39 7.98 7.71 3.54
CA PHE A 39 8.97 7.24 4.51
C PHE A 39 8.47 6.02 5.30
N SER A 40 7.23 6.07 5.78
CA SER A 40 6.60 4.97 6.50
C SER A 40 6.42 3.72 5.63
N GLY A 41 6.10 3.90 4.34
CA GLY A 41 6.02 2.80 3.38
C GLY A 41 7.36 2.08 3.17
N VAL A 42 8.46 2.84 3.09
CA VAL A 42 9.81 2.28 2.92
C VAL A 42 10.23 1.46 4.15
N LEU A 43 9.87 1.90 5.36
CA LEU A 43 10.15 1.15 6.61
C LEU A 43 9.51 -0.25 6.63
N GLY A 44 8.35 -0.41 5.98
CA GLY A 44 7.67 -1.71 5.85
C GLY A 44 8.29 -2.63 4.78
N MET A 45 9.08 -2.10 3.86
CA MET A 45 9.56 -2.85 2.69
C MET A 45 10.48 -4.02 3.07
N ALA A 46 11.35 -3.84 4.07
CA ALA A 46 12.23 -4.90 4.56
C ALA A 46 11.43 -6.06 5.17
N ALA A 47 10.42 -5.75 6.00
CA ALA A 47 9.54 -6.75 6.60
C ALA A 47 8.71 -7.49 5.54
N ARG A 48 8.23 -6.79 4.52
CA ARG A 48 7.50 -7.39 3.38
C ARG A 48 8.35 -8.42 2.64
N SER A 49 9.62 -8.10 2.36
CA SER A 49 10.57 -9.02 1.72
C SER A 49 10.93 -10.21 2.62
N ALA A 50 11.07 -9.99 3.94
CA ALA A 50 11.33 -11.06 4.90
C ALA A 50 10.18 -12.08 4.97
N ILE A 51 8.93 -11.59 5.04
CA ILE A 51 7.72 -12.42 5.01
C ILE A 51 7.66 -13.27 3.73
N MET A 52 7.90 -12.65 2.57
CA MET A 52 7.87 -13.36 1.30
C MET A 52 8.96 -14.44 1.22
N ALA A 53 10.16 -14.14 1.73
CA ALA A 53 11.28 -15.08 1.76
C ALA A 53 11.04 -16.28 2.71
N ARG A 54 10.22 -16.10 3.76
CA ARG A 54 9.78 -17.17 4.68
C ARG A 54 8.68 -18.03 4.08
N LEU A 55 7.70 -17.42 3.40
CA LEU A 55 6.58 -18.13 2.79
C LEU A 55 6.94 -18.88 1.51
N THR A 56 8.02 -18.48 0.84
CA THR A 56 8.41 -19.09 -0.45
C THR A 56 9.47 -20.19 -0.28
N PRO A 57 9.24 -21.41 -0.80
CA PRO A 57 10.24 -22.48 -0.80
C PRO A 57 11.56 -22.02 -1.45
N ARG A 58 12.71 -22.39 -0.86
CA ARG A 58 14.05 -21.96 -1.33
C ARG A 58 14.29 -22.16 -2.82
N LYS A 59 13.82 -23.27 -3.40
CA LYS A 59 13.97 -23.60 -4.84
C LYS A 59 13.07 -22.78 -5.77
N GLN A 60 12.03 -22.12 -5.26
CA GLN A 60 11.00 -21.43 -6.06
C GLN A 60 10.91 -19.93 -5.73
N ARG A 61 11.93 -19.36 -5.06
CA ARG A 61 11.94 -17.94 -4.68
C ARG A 61 11.72 -16.99 -5.85
N GLY A 62 12.33 -17.26 -7.01
CA GLY A 62 12.10 -16.47 -8.22
C GLY A 62 10.65 -16.48 -8.68
N LEU A 63 10.01 -17.66 -8.69
CA LEU A 63 8.60 -17.80 -9.06
C LEU A 63 7.67 -17.13 -8.03
N GLY A 64 7.96 -17.28 -6.74
CA GLY A 64 7.17 -16.64 -5.67
C GLY A 64 7.23 -15.11 -5.76
N TYR A 65 8.40 -14.53 -6.00
CA TYR A 65 8.49 -13.09 -6.23
C TYR A 65 7.79 -12.66 -7.52
N ALA A 66 7.86 -13.44 -8.60
CA ALA A 66 7.14 -13.14 -9.84
C ALA A 66 5.62 -13.08 -9.60
N LEU A 67 5.06 -14.09 -8.91
CA LEU A 67 3.64 -14.11 -8.54
C LEU A 67 3.27 -12.97 -7.57
N PHE A 68 4.19 -12.56 -6.71
CA PHE A 68 3.98 -11.46 -5.78
C PHE A 68 3.94 -10.09 -6.47
N PHE A 69 4.77 -9.87 -7.49
CA PHE A 69 4.82 -8.60 -8.23
C PHE A 69 3.80 -8.51 -9.36
N MET A 70 3.39 -9.64 -9.95
CA MET A 70 2.44 -9.68 -11.07
C MET A 70 1.15 -8.88 -10.83
N PRO A 71 0.42 -9.04 -9.70
CA PRO A 71 -0.79 -8.27 -9.45
C PRO A 71 -0.52 -6.77 -9.47
N GLY A 72 0.60 -6.33 -8.89
CA GLY A 72 1.01 -4.93 -8.88
C GLY A 72 1.27 -4.39 -10.28
N SER A 73 1.92 -5.16 -11.15
CA SER A 73 2.19 -4.77 -12.53
C SER A 73 0.90 -4.71 -13.38
N VAL A 74 0.02 -5.70 -13.25
CA VAL A 74 -1.24 -5.75 -14.02
C VAL A 74 -2.18 -4.63 -13.59
N ILE A 75 -2.41 -4.49 -12.30
CA ILE A 75 -3.27 -3.42 -11.76
C ILE A 75 -2.63 -2.06 -12.06
N GLY A 76 -1.31 -1.92 -11.93
CA GLY A 76 -0.58 -0.69 -12.23
C GLY A 76 -0.71 -0.23 -13.69
N ALA A 77 -0.87 -1.15 -14.65
CA ALA A 77 -1.10 -0.79 -16.05
C ALA A 77 -2.53 -0.27 -16.31
N ILE A 78 -3.53 -0.80 -15.59
CA ILE A 78 -4.95 -0.49 -15.82
C ILE A 78 -5.40 0.70 -14.97
N THR A 79 -4.83 0.86 -13.77
CA THR A 79 -5.28 1.85 -12.77
C THR A 79 -5.23 3.29 -13.27
N PRO A 80 -4.22 3.78 -14.01
CA PRO A 80 -4.18 5.16 -14.48
C PRO A 80 -5.35 5.51 -15.41
N VAL A 81 -5.74 4.59 -16.29
CA VAL A 81 -6.86 4.78 -17.23
C VAL A 81 -8.18 4.86 -16.47
N VAL A 82 -8.41 3.92 -15.55
CA VAL A 82 -9.63 3.88 -14.73
C VAL A 82 -9.70 5.09 -13.79
N ALA A 83 -8.57 5.46 -13.18
CA ALA A 83 -8.49 6.62 -12.29
C ALA A 83 -8.72 7.92 -13.05
N GLY A 84 -8.17 8.09 -14.25
CA GLY A 84 -8.42 9.26 -15.10
C GLY A 84 -9.91 9.41 -15.44
N TYR A 85 -10.53 8.32 -15.88
CA TYR A 85 -11.97 8.29 -16.20
C TYR A 85 -12.85 8.63 -14.99
N LEU A 86 -12.54 8.05 -13.81
CA LEU A 86 -13.26 8.38 -12.57
C LEU A 86 -13.04 9.84 -12.14
N ALA A 87 -11.94 10.47 -12.55
CA ALA A 87 -11.57 11.83 -12.13
C ALA A 87 -12.43 12.85 -12.86
N GLU A 88 -12.67 12.59 -14.14
CA GLU A 88 -13.57 13.38 -14.97
C GLU A 88 -15.02 13.31 -14.45
N LEU A 89 -15.46 12.14 -13.97
CA LEU A 89 -16.83 11.94 -13.49
C LEU A 89 -17.08 12.45 -12.06
N MET A 90 -16.13 12.24 -11.14
CA MET A 90 -16.36 12.39 -9.69
C MET A 90 -15.44 13.42 -9.03
N GLY A 91 -14.49 13.97 -9.80
CA GLY A 91 -13.45 14.85 -9.31
C GLY A 91 -12.29 14.10 -8.62
N PHE A 92 -11.13 14.75 -8.56
CA PHE A 92 -9.90 14.19 -7.98
C PHE A 92 -10.05 13.81 -6.50
N ARG A 93 -10.77 14.60 -5.71
CA ARG A 93 -10.93 14.35 -4.27
C ARG A 93 -11.60 13.00 -3.99
N SER A 94 -12.60 12.63 -4.79
CA SER A 94 -13.33 11.37 -4.64
C SER A 94 -12.43 10.17 -4.92
N ILE A 95 -11.57 10.23 -5.94
CA ILE A 95 -10.62 9.14 -6.26
C ILE A 95 -9.61 8.94 -5.15
N PHE A 96 -9.04 10.01 -4.62
CA PHE A 96 -8.05 9.88 -3.56
C PHE A 96 -8.66 9.27 -2.30
N ASN A 97 -9.91 9.61 -1.97
CA ASN A 97 -10.65 8.94 -0.89
C ASN A 97 -10.90 7.46 -1.19
N ILE A 98 -11.27 7.09 -2.41
CA ILE A 98 -11.42 5.68 -2.83
C ILE A 98 -10.09 4.94 -2.68
N ALA A 99 -8.97 5.55 -3.12
CA ALA A 99 -7.65 4.96 -3.00
C ALA A 99 -7.27 4.69 -1.53
N VAL A 100 -7.59 5.61 -0.62
CA VAL A 100 -7.39 5.42 0.83
C VAL A 100 -8.21 4.20 1.32
N VAL A 101 -9.47 4.10 0.95
CA VAL A 101 -10.33 2.96 1.32
C VAL A 101 -9.75 1.63 0.82
N VAL A 102 -9.32 1.58 -0.45
CA VAL A 102 -8.70 0.38 -1.04
C VAL A 102 -7.43 -0.03 -0.28
N ASN A 103 -6.60 0.93 0.14
CA ASN A 103 -5.41 0.66 0.94
C ASN A 103 -5.76 0.03 2.30
N PHE A 104 -6.77 0.56 3.00
CA PHE A 104 -7.22 -0.01 4.28
C PHE A 104 -7.88 -1.39 4.12
N ILE A 105 -8.58 -1.65 3.01
CA ILE A 105 -9.05 -3.00 2.67
C ILE A 105 -7.87 -3.96 2.48
N GLY A 106 -6.84 -3.53 1.75
CA GLY A 106 -5.61 -4.30 1.58
C GLY A 106 -4.92 -4.61 2.92
N LEU A 107 -4.89 -3.64 3.84
CA LEU A 107 -4.37 -3.82 5.19
C LEU A 107 -5.21 -4.82 6.02
N ALA A 108 -6.54 -4.77 5.90
CA ALA A 108 -7.43 -5.72 6.55
C ALA A 108 -7.20 -7.14 6.01
N ILE A 109 -7.07 -7.30 4.69
CA ILE A 109 -6.74 -8.59 4.06
C ILE A 109 -5.39 -9.10 4.56
N LEU A 110 -4.38 -8.21 4.69
CA LEU A 110 -3.08 -8.59 5.26
C LEU A 110 -3.23 -9.10 6.69
N ARG A 111 -3.99 -8.37 7.52
CA ARG A 111 -4.16 -8.70 8.93
C ARG A 111 -4.87 -10.05 9.15
N PHE A 112 -5.96 -10.29 8.42
CA PHE A 112 -6.81 -11.47 8.60
C PHE A 112 -6.42 -12.67 7.71
N GLY A 113 -5.96 -12.41 6.49
CA GLY A 113 -5.63 -13.43 5.49
C GLY A 113 -4.23 -14.02 5.67
N VAL A 114 -3.27 -13.24 6.16
CA VAL A 114 -1.88 -13.70 6.32
C VAL A 114 -1.68 -14.20 7.74
N LYS A 115 -1.94 -15.49 7.98
CA LYS A 115 -1.65 -16.16 9.25
C LYS A 115 -0.20 -16.65 9.25
N ILE A 116 0.71 -15.82 9.77
CA ILE A 116 2.10 -16.19 10.04
C ILE A 116 2.27 -16.06 11.55
N GLU A 117 2.73 -17.14 12.19
CA GLU A 117 3.12 -17.15 13.60
C GLU A 117 4.37 -16.30 13.87
#